data_AF-A0A7W0QFL0-F1
#
_entry.id   AF-A0A7W0QFL0-F1
#
_cell.length_a   1.000
_cell.length_b   1.000
_cell.length_c   1.000
_cell.angle_alpha   90.00
_cell.angle_beta   90.00
_cell.angle_gamma   90.00
#
_symmetry.space_group_name_H-M   'P 1'
#
loop_
_entity.id
_entity.type
_entity.pdbx_description
1 polymer ?
#
loop_
_entity_poly.entity_id
_entity_poly.type
_entity_poly.pdbx_seq_one_letter_code
_entity_poly.pdbx_strand_id
1 'polypeptide(L)'
;RIALDAIELGACSIVNIKPGRVGGYLEARRIHDACVAREVAVWCGGMLETGIGRAANVALAALDGFTLPGDISGADRFWQRDIVVDPIVMRDGEVTVPSTPGLGFDLDMDFLDAITTATNTA
;
A
#
# COMPACT_ATOMS: atom_id res chain seq x y z
N ARG A 1 -11.68 -8.48 12.79
CA ARG A 1 -11.67 -9.31 14.03
C ARG A 1 -10.42 -10.18 14.13
N ILE A 2 -10.09 -11.00 13.11
CA ILE A 2 -8.90 -11.88 13.10
C ILE A 2 -7.61 -11.25 13.65
N ALA A 3 -7.28 -10.01 13.26
CA ALA A 3 -6.07 -9.35 13.76
C ALA A 3 -6.08 -9.12 15.29
N LEU A 4 -7.24 -8.76 15.85
CA LEU A 4 -7.40 -8.54 17.29
C LEU A 4 -7.42 -9.87 18.05
N ASP A 5 -8.13 -10.86 17.51
CA ASP A 5 -8.16 -12.20 18.11
C ASP A 5 -6.72 -12.77 18.17
N ALA A 6 -5.91 -12.56 17.14
CA ALA A 6 -4.51 -12.99 17.11
C ALA A 6 -3.65 -12.26 18.16
N ILE A 7 -3.87 -10.97 18.38
CA ILE A 7 -3.17 -10.20 19.42
C ILE A 7 -3.59 -10.68 20.82
N GLU A 8 -4.89 -10.82 21.06
CA GLU A 8 -5.45 -11.22 22.36
C GLU A 8 -5.05 -12.65 22.76
N LEU A 9 -4.90 -13.55 21.78
CA LEU A 9 -4.40 -14.91 22.00
C LEU A 9 -2.86 -14.98 22.11
N GLY A 10 -2.15 -13.87 21.96
CA GLY A 10 -0.68 -13.85 21.93
C GLY A 10 -0.07 -14.56 20.71
N ALA A 11 -0.84 -14.72 19.63
CA ALA A 11 -0.41 -15.40 18.41
C ALA A 11 0.50 -14.52 17.52
N CYS A 12 0.48 -13.21 17.72
CA CYS A 12 1.40 -12.28 17.06
C CYS A 12 1.73 -11.08 17.95
N SER A 13 2.88 -10.45 17.66
CA SER A 13 3.35 -9.21 18.29
C SER A 13 3.46 -8.04 17.31
N ILE A 14 3.30 -8.31 16.01
CA ILE A 14 3.42 -7.33 14.91
C ILE A 14 2.39 -7.71 13.84
N VAL A 15 1.75 -6.73 13.22
CA VAL A 15 0.79 -6.95 12.12
C VAL A 15 1.30 -6.34 10.81
N ASN A 16 1.57 -7.20 9.83
CA ASN A 16 1.71 -6.79 8.43
C ASN A 16 0.32 -6.46 7.88
N ILE A 17 0.06 -5.22 7.47
CA ILE A 17 -1.23 -4.81 6.89
C ILE A 17 -1.13 -4.78 5.37
N LYS A 18 -2.00 -5.53 4.68
CA LYS A 18 -2.13 -5.54 3.22
C LYS A 18 -3.56 -5.19 2.83
N PRO A 19 -3.84 -4.01 2.27
CA PRO A 19 -5.20 -3.57 1.93
C PRO A 19 -5.96 -4.59 1.06
N GLY A 20 -5.30 -5.13 0.02
CA GLY A 20 -5.89 -6.15 -0.85
C GLY A 20 -6.26 -7.46 -0.14
N ARG A 21 -5.64 -7.78 1.00
CA ARG A 21 -5.94 -8.98 1.80
C ARG A 21 -7.11 -8.76 2.76
N VAL A 22 -7.26 -7.54 3.27
CA VAL A 22 -8.20 -7.24 4.37
C VAL A 22 -9.51 -6.63 3.88
N GLY A 23 -9.70 -6.48 2.56
CA GLY A 23 -10.94 -5.95 1.99
C GLY A 23 -10.93 -4.44 1.74
N GLY A 24 -9.74 -3.83 1.64
CA GLY A 24 -9.56 -2.44 1.21
C GLY A 24 -9.04 -1.50 2.31
N TYR A 25 -8.86 -0.24 1.94
CA TYR A 25 -8.16 0.76 2.76
C TYR A 25 -8.91 1.18 4.03
N LEU A 26 -10.25 1.21 3.99
CA LEU A 26 -11.03 1.52 5.19
C LEU A 26 -10.87 0.44 6.28
N GLU A 27 -10.86 -0.83 5.89
CA GLU A 27 -10.62 -1.92 6.84
C GLU A 27 -9.15 -1.99 7.26
N ALA A 28 -8.21 -1.72 6.34
CA ALA A 28 -6.79 -1.60 6.67
C ALA A 28 -6.55 -0.53 7.75
N ARG A 29 -7.21 0.63 7.64
CA ARG A 29 -7.18 1.68 8.67
C ARG A 29 -7.80 1.22 10.00
N ARG A 30 -8.95 0.53 9.98
CA ARG A 30 -9.54 0.01 11.23
C ARG A 30 -8.61 -0.96 11.95
N ILE A 31 -7.93 -1.83 11.21
CA ILE A 31 -6.91 -2.75 11.76
C ILE A 31 -5.74 -1.95 12.32
N HIS A 32 -5.22 -0.98 11.57
CA HIS A 32 -4.17 -0.06 12.02
C HIS A 32 -4.54 0.61 13.35
N ASP A 33 -5.67 1.32 13.40
CA ASP A 33 -6.11 2.09 14.56
C ASP A 33 -6.25 1.19 15.80
N ALA A 34 -6.75 -0.04 15.60
CA ALA A 34 -6.93 -1.00 16.68
C ALA A 34 -5.62 -1.64 17.19
N CYS A 35 -4.59 -1.76 16.33
CA CYS A 35 -3.24 -2.18 16.71
C CYS A 35 -2.51 -1.06 17.45
N VAL A 36 -2.56 0.18 16.93
CA VAL A 36 -1.95 1.36 17.57
C VAL A 36 -2.51 1.58 18.97
N ALA A 37 -3.83 1.46 19.15
CA ALA A 37 -4.48 1.57 20.47
C ALA A 37 -4.05 0.49 21.49
N ARG A 38 -3.40 -0.59 21.03
CA ARG A 38 -2.88 -1.69 21.84
C ARG A 38 -1.35 -1.74 21.86
N GLU A 39 -0.68 -0.70 21.35
CA GLU A 39 0.77 -0.63 21.25
C GLU A 39 1.39 -1.79 20.44
N VAL A 40 0.62 -2.34 19.49
CA VAL A 40 1.09 -3.38 18.56
C VAL A 40 1.63 -2.71 17.30
N ALA A 41 2.91 -2.95 17.01
CA ALA A 41 3.56 -2.38 15.83
C ALA A 41 2.95 -2.93 14.53
N VAL A 42 2.87 -2.06 13.51
CA VAL A 42 2.38 -2.41 12.19
C VAL A 42 3.34 -1.97 11.11
N TRP A 43 3.30 -2.66 9.97
CA TRP A 43 4.00 -2.27 8.75
C TRP A 43 3.12 -2.53 7.54
N CYS A 44 3.27 -1.72 6.48
CA CYS A 44 2.49 -1.85 5.27
C CYS A 44 3.14 -2.87 4.34
N GLY A 45 2.45 -3.97 4.07
CA GLY A 45 2.93 -5.00 3.15
C GLY A 45 2.57 -4.71 1.70
N GLY A 46 3.47 -5.08 0.79
CA GLY A 46 3.24 -5.04 -0.65
C GLY A 46 2.76 -6.38 -1.24
N MET A 47 2.23 -6.30 -2.45
CA MET A 47 1.70 -7.41 -3.26
C MET A 47 2.09 -7.27 -4.75
N LEU A 48 3.26 -6.70 -5.03
CA LEU A 48 3.76 -6.45 -6.40
C LEU A 48 2.80 -5.55 -7.20
N GLU A 49 2.34 -4.47 -6.57
CA GLU A 49 1.40 -3.55 -7.17
C GLU A 49 2.03 -2.74 -8.32
N THR A 50 1.20 -2.38 -9.29
CA THR A 50 1.47 -1.24 -10.18
C THR A 50 1.48 0.06 -9.38
N GLY A 51 1.82 1.17 -10.03
CA GLY A 51 1.86 2.50 -9.42
C GLY A 51 0.56 2.90 -8.71
N ILE A 52 -0.60 2.44 -9.19
CA ILE A 52 -1.91 2.70 -8.56
C ILE A 52 -1.94 2.16 -7.12
N GLY A 53 -1.70 0.86 -6.95
CA GLY A 53 -1.74 0.22 -5.64
C GLY A 53 -0.58 0.69 -4.75
N ARG A 54 0.59 0.94 -5.34
CA ARG A 54 1.76 1.45 -4.64
C ARG A 54 1.51 2.82 -4.02
N ALA A 55 0.93 3.76 -4.78
CA ALA A 55 0.61 5.09 -4.28
C ALA A 55 -0.39 5.05 -3.12
N ALA A 56 -1.41 4.19 -3.23
CA ALA A 56 -2.38 4.01 -2.15
C ALA A 56 -1.78 3.33 -0.90
N ASN A 57 -0.82 2.40 -1.07
CA ASN A 57 -0.06 1.86 0.04
C ASN A 57 0.85 2.91 0.70
N VAL A 58 1.50 3.81 -0.08
CA VAL A 58 2.29 4.92 0.47
C VAL A 58 1.40 5.84 1.33
N ALA A 59 0.21 6.19 0.83
CA ALA A 59 -0.73 7.02 1.60
C ALA A 59 -1.18 6.35 2.91
N LEU A 60 -1.42 5.03 2.89
CA LEU A 60 -1.73 4.28 4.12
C LEU A 60 -0.54 4.27 5.09
N ALA A 61 0.67 4.00 4.59
CA ALA A 61 1.89 3.93 5.40
C ALA A 61 2.32 5.28 5.98
N ALA A 62 1.75 6.39 5.50
CA ALA A 62 1.97 7.72 6.04
C ALA A 62 1.19 8.00 7.35
N LEU A 63 0.31 7.08 7.78
CA LEU A 63 -0.38 7.20 9.07
C LEU A 63 0.58 6.97 10.24
N ASP A 64 0.37 7.73 11.32
CA ASP A 64 1.07 7.53 12.59
C ASP A 64 0.85 6.10 13.13
N GLY A 65 1.92 5.35 13.37
CA GLY A 65 1.86 3.97 13.85
C GLY A 65 2.55 2.95 12.94
N PHE A 66 2.72 3.28 11.66
CA PHE A 66 3.62 2.57 10.74
C PHE A 66 5.09 2.88 11.07
N THR A 67 5.58 2.32 12.17
CA THR A 67 6.91 2.60 12.74
C THR A 67 8.01 1.65 12.24
N LEU A 68 7.63 0.62 11.50
CA LEU A 68 8.54 -0.35 10.89
C LEU A 68 8.56 -0.12 9.36
N PRO A 69 9.72 -0.28 8.69
CA PRO A 69 9.79 -0.18 7.23
C PRO A 69 8.80 -1.13 6.54
N GLY A 70 8.03 -0.59 5.61
CA GLY A 70 7.06 -1.36 4.82
C GLY A 70 7.68 -1.95 3.54
N ASP A 71 6.98 -2.91 2.94
CA ASP A 71 7.31 -3.48 1.62
C ASP A 71 6.83 -2.56 0.49
N ILE A 72 7.16 -1.27 0.57
CA ILE A 72 6.82 -0.25 -0.43
C ILE A 72 8.10 0.26 -1.08
N SER A 73 8.71 -0.61 -1.88
CA SER A 73 9.93 -0.27 -2.64
C SER A 73 9.60 0.57 -3.88
N GLY A 74 10.63 1.10 -4.55
CA GLY A 74 10.45 1.79 -5.83
C GLY A 74 9.85 0.89 -6.91
N ALA A 75 9.00 1.46 -7.77
CA ALA A 75 8.39 0.77 -8.90
C ALA A 75 9.43 0.29 -9.93
N ASP A 76 10.50 1.04 -10.10
CA ASP A 76 11.66 0.76 -10.95
C ASP A 76 12.41 -0.53 -10.59
N ARG A 77 12.13 -1.09 -9.41
CA ARG A 77 12.64 -2.39 -8.98
C ARG A 77 11.84 -3.58 -9.53
N PHE A 78 10.61 -3.35 -10.01
CA PHE A 78 9.70 -4.41 -10.46
C PHE A 78 9.33 -4.28 -11.93
N TRP A 79 9.13 -3.06 -12.40
CA TRP A 79 8.59 -2.77 -13.72
C TRP A 79 9.60 -1.98 -14.54
N GLN A 80 9.83 -2.40 -15.78
CA GLN A 80 10.58 -1.60 -16.74
C GLN A 80 9.82 -0.33 -17.13
N ARG A 81 8.48 -0.41 -17.17
CA ARG A 81 7.54 0.70 -17.37
C ARG A 81 6.29 0.42 -16.54
N ASP A 82 5.85 1.40 -15.75
CA ASP A 82 4.61 1.32 -14.96
C ASP A 82 3.43 1.93 -15.76
N ILE A 83 2.20 1.68 -15.32
CA ILE A 83 0.96 2.22 -15.93
C ILE A 83 0.60 3.62 -15.43
N VAL A 84 1.40 4.19 -14.54
CA VAL A 84 1.26 5.57 -14.06
C VAL A 84 2.41 6.42 -14.57
N VAL A 85 2.14 7.71 -14.77
CA VAL A 85 3.17 8.72 -15.04
C VAL A 85 3.92 9.01 -13.73
N ASP A 86 5.25 9.17 -13.83
CA ASP A 86 6.15 9.46 -12.71
C ASP A 86 5.94 8.53 -11.51
N PRO A 87 6.15 7.20 -11.68
CA PRO A 87 5.87 6.23 -10.62
C PRO A 87 6.77 6.46 -9.40
N ILE A 88 6.25 6.06 -8.23
CA ILE A 88 6.98 6.17 -6.97
C ILE A 88 8.27 5.36 -7.03
N VAL A 89 9.39 6.06 -6.89
CA VAL A 89 10.73 5.48 -6.76
C VAL A 89 11.26 5.63 -5.34
N MET A 90 12.21 4.78 -4.98
CA MET A 90 12.86 4.82 -3.68
C MET A 90 14.20 5.55 -3.75
N ARG A 91 14.47 6.43 -2.78
CA ARG A 91 15.74 7.15 -2.61
C ARG A 91 16.19 6.98 -1.16
N ASP A 92 17.39 6.45 -0.96
CA ASP A 92 17.99 6.25 0.36
C ASP A 92 17.11 5.51 1.39
N GLY A 93 16.32 4.55 0.91
CA GLY A 93 15.40 3.75 1.73
C GLY A 93 14.03 4.40 1.99
N GLU A 94 13.80 5.59 1.44
CA GLU A 94 12.56 6.34 1.61
C GLU A 94 11.77 6.45 0.30
N VAL A 95 10.46 6.63 0.43
CA VAL A 95 9.53 6.96 -0.67
C VAL A 95 8.78 8.23 -0.31
N THR A 96 8.59 9.10 -1.29
CA THR A 96 7.87 10.36 -1.08
C THR A 96 6.36 10.13 -1.06
N VAL A 97 5.68 10.65 -0.04
CA VAL A 97 4.22 10.67 0.03
C VAL A 97 3.69 11.77 -0.91
N PRO A 98 2.80 11.46 -1.87
CA PRO A 98 2.21 12.49 -2.73
C PRO A 98 1.41 13.50 -1.92
N SER A 99 1.53 14.79 -2.26
CA SER A 99 0.86 15.90 -1.55
C SER A 99 -0.34 16.49 -2.31
N THR A 100 -0.57 16.03 -3.54
CA THR A 100 -1.71 16.44 -4.38
C THR A 100 -2.98 15.68 -4.01
N PRO A 101 -4.18 16.20 -4.33
CA PRO A 101 -5.44 15.48 -4.10
C PRO A 101 -5.46 14.07 -4.71
N GLY A 102 -6.09 13.12 -4.01
CA GLY A 102 -6.17 11.73 -4.45
C GLY A 102 -4.88 10.95 -4.17
N LEU A 103 -4.47 10.11 -5.12
CA LEU A 103 -3.26 9.27 -5.00
C LEU A 103 -2.02 9.90 -5.65
N GLY A 104 -2.17 11.07 -6.27
CA GLY A 104 -1.07 11.89 -6.78
C GLY A 104 -0.30 11.31 -7.96
N PHE A 105 -1.00 10.68 -8.89
CA PHE A 105 -0.48 10.27 -10.18
C PHE A 105 -1.52 10.46 -11.28
N ASP A 106 -1.06 10.54 -12.52
CA ASP A 106 -1.87 10.36 -13.73
C ASP A 106 -1.60 8.98 -14.34
N LEU A 107 -2.56 8.43 -15.10
CA LEU A 107 -2.38 7.17 -15.83
C LEU A 107 -1.67 7.44 -17.17
N ASP A 108 -0.71 6.57 -17.51
CA ASP A 108 -0.20 6.47 -18.87
C ASP A 108 -1.21 5.66 -19.70
N MET A 109 -2.26 6.34 -20.18
CA MET A 109 -3.37 5.70 -20.88
C MET A 109 -2.92 4.97 -22.15
N ASP A 110 -1.98 5.52 -22.91
CA ASP A 110 -1.45 4.88 -24.11
C ASP A 110 -0.78 3.54 -23.77
N PHE A 111 0.02 3.49 -22.70
CA PHE A 111 0.64 2.24 -22.27
C PHE A 111 -0.37 1.27 -21.67
N LEU A 112 -1.28 1.77 -20.82
CA LEU A 112 -2.32 0.97 -20.21
C LEU A 112 -3.17 0.28 -21.27
N ASP A 113 -3.62 1.01 -22.29
CA ASP A 113 -4.41 0.47 -23.40
C ASP A 113 -3.59 -0.57 -24.19
N ALA A 114 -2.30 -0.30 -24.45
CA ALA A 114 -1.44 -1.21 -25.19
C ALA A 114 -1.19 -2.56 -24.49
N ILE A 115 -1.29 -2.62 -23.15
CA ILE A 115 -1.09 -3.86 -22.37
C ILE A 115 -2.40 -4.45 -21.82
N THR A 116 -3.54 -3.82 -22.10
CA THR A 116 -4.84 -4.30 -21.64
C THR A 116 -5.25 -5.55 -22.42
N THR A 117 -5.56 -6.63 -21.69
CA THR A 117 -5.98 -7.91 -22.28
C THR A 117 -7.49 -8.10 -22.28
N ALA A 118 -8.21 -7.37 -21.43
CA ALA A 118 -9.66 -7.35 -21.37
C ALA A 118 -10.15 -6.04 -20.74
N THR A 119 -11.27 -5.54 -21.25
CA THR A 119 -12.03 -4.45 -20.66
C THR A 119 -13.45 -4.94 -20.44
N ASN A 120 -13.99 -4.71 -19.25
CA ASN A 120 -15.40 -4.95 -18.98
C ASN A 120 -16.08 -3.61 -18.76
N THR A 121 -16.77 -3.13 -19.79
CA THR A 121 -17.69 -2.00 -19.68
C THR A 121 -19.07 -2.57 -19.41
N ALA A 122 -19.47 -2.54 -18.14
CA ALA A 122 -20.85 -2.80 -17.74
C ALA A 122 -21.78 -1.67 -18.21
#